data_AF-A0A9E0AAH7-F1
#
_entry.id   AF-A0A9E0AAH7-F1
#
_cell.length_a   1.000
_cell.length_b   1.000
_cell.length_c   1.000
_cell.angle_alpha   90.00
_cell.angle_beta   90.00
_cell.angle_gamma   90.00
#
_symmetry.space_group_name_H-M   'P 1'
#
loop_
_entity.id
_entity.type
_entity.pdbx_description
1 polymer ?
#
loop_
_entity_poly.entity_id
_entity_poly.type
_entity_poly.pdbx_seq_one_letter_code
_entity_poly.pdbx_strand_id
1 'polypeptide(L)' 'MKYTTLPNTDVKVSKICLGTMTFGQQNTEAESHAQMDYALEKGINFFDTAEMYSIPSRMETYGSTEKIIGTWF' A
#
# COMPACT_ATOMS: atom_id res chain seq x y z
N MET A 1 4.85 -8.01 15.07
CA MET A 1 4.87 -8.54 13.68
C MET A 1 5.74 -9.79 13.57
N LYS A 2 5.36 -10.78 12.74
CA LYS A 2 6.23 -11.89 12.30
C LYS A 2 6.81 -11.56 10.93
N TYR A 3 8.09 -11.88 10.70
CA TYR A 3 8.80 -11.58 9.46
C TYR A 3 9.32 -12.83 8.77
N THR A 4 9.61 -12.72 7.48
CA THR A 4 10.28 -13.74 6.66
C THR A 4 11.26 -13.08 5.71
N THR A 5 12.34 -13.76 5.36
CA THR A 5 13.23 -13.32 4.28
C THR A 5 12.67 -13.81 2.95
N LEU A 6 12.60 -12.94 1.93
CA LEU A 6 12.23 -13.36 0.58
C LEU A 6 13.30 -14.33 0.05
N PRO A 7 12.92 -15.50 -0.51
CA PRO A 7 13.87 -16.50 -0.97
C PRO A 7 14.92 -15.91 -1.92
N ASN A 8 16.19 -16.30 -1.75
CA ASN A 8 17.33 -15.85 -2.57
C ASN A 8 17.63 -14.33 -2.50
N THR A 9 17.20 -13.65 -1.44
CA THR A 9 17.52 -12.24 -1.19
C THR A 9 17.81 -12.01 0.30
N ASP A 10 18.31 -10.84 0.65
CA ASP A 10 18.43 -10.38 2.04
C ASP A 10 17.22 -9.52 2.49
N VAL A 11 16.17 -9.43 1.67
CA VAL A 11 15.01 -8.57 1.95
C VAL A 11 14.10 -9.25 2.97
N LYS A 12 13.98 -8.63 4.14
CA LYS A 12 13.12 -9.10 5.25
C LYS A 12 11.77 -8.38 5.21
N VAL A 13 10.70 -9.13 4.93
CA VAL A 13 9.33 -8.61 4.84
C VAL A 13 8.44 -9.13 5.96
N SER A 14 7.45 -8.34 6.37
CA SER A 14 6.37 -8.77 7.25
C SER A 14 5.57 -9.90 6.61
N LYS A 15 5.11 -10.88 7.39
CA LYS A 15 4.26 -11.99 6.90
C LYS A 15 2.88 -11.51 6.41
N ILE A 16 2.49 -10.30 6.77
CA ILE A 16 1.28 -9.61 6.30
C ILE A 16 1.74 -8.43 5.42
N CYS A 17 1.08 -8.26 4.28
CA CYS A 17 1.29 -7.14 3.34
C CYS A 17 0.06 -6.23 3.35
N LEU A 18 0.25 -4.92 3.27
CA LEU A 18 -0.84 -3.97 3.05
C LEU A 18 -1.09 -3.84 1.54
N GLY A 19 -2.25 -4.31 1.06
CA GLY A 19 -2.71 -4.03 -0.30
C GLY A 19 -3.39 -2.66 -0.38
N THR A 20 -3.20 -1.95 -1.49
CA THR A 20 -3.58 -0.52 -1.60
C THR A 20 -4.55 -0.21 -2.75
N MET A 21 -5.12 -1.23 -3.39
CA MET A 21 -5.92 -1.09 -4.62
C MET A 21 -7.18 -0.20 -4.51
N THR A 22 -7.63 0.12 -3.30
CA THR A 22 -8.84 0.93 -3.05
C THR A 22 -8.56 2.42 -2.86
N PHE A 23 -7.27 2.80 -2.74
CA PHE A 23 -6.83 4.16 -2.39
C PHE A 23 -7.09 5.13 -3.55
N GLY A 24 -7.94 6.13 -3.33
CA GLY A 24 -8.36 7.10 -4.36
C GLY A 24 -9.62 6.71 -5.13
N GLN A 25 -10.27 5.59 -4.76
CA GLN A 25 -11.58 5.18 -5.28
C GLN A 25 -12.59 4.96 -4.14
N GLN A 26 -12.38 3.94 -3.32
CA GLN A 26 -13.26 3.64 -2.19
C GLN A 26 -12.77 4.29 -0.90
N ASN A 27 -11.47 4.59 -0.83
CA ASN A 27 -10.86 5.33 0.26
C ASN A 27 -10.39 6.70 -0.21
N THR A 28 -10.63 7.70 0.63
CA THR A 28 -9.99 9.01 0.53
C THR A 28 -8.50 8.92 0.86
N GLU A 29 -7.73 9.91 0.45
CA GLU A 29 -6.29 10.01 0.77
C GLU A 29 -6.04 9.96 2.28
N ALA A 30 -6.84 10.68 3.09
CA ALA A 30 -6.72 10.67 4.54
C ALA A 30 -6.97 9.28 5.16
N GLU A 31 -7.96 8.54 4.66
CA GLU A 31 -8.21 7.15 5.10
C GLU A 31 -7.09 6.21 4.66
N SER A 32 -6.50 6.43 3.48
CA SER A 32 -5.34 5.69 3.00
C SER A 32 -4.12 5.94 3.87
N HIS A 33 -3.80 7.19 4.19
CA HIS A 33 -2.71 7.55 5.11
C HIS A 33 -2.93 6.94 6.49
N ALA A 34 -4.14 7.01 7.05
CA ALA A 34 -4.46 6.38 8.33
C ALA A 34 -4.25 4.86 8.32
N GLN A 35 -4.57 4.18 7.22
CA GLN A 35 -4.28 2.75 7.05
C GLN A 35 -2.77 2.48 6.97
N MET A 36 -2.00 3.33 6.27
CA MET A 36 -0.54 3.21 6.15
C MET A 36 0.15 3.45 7.50
N ASP A 37 -0.25 4.47 8.24
CA ASP A 37 0.24 4.77 9.59
C ASP A 37 -0.02 3.60 10.53
N TYR A 38 -1.25 3.07 10.55
CA TYR A 38 -1.59 1.92 11.38
C TYR A 38 -0.79 0.66 11.00
N ALA A 39 -0.63 0.41 9.70
CA ALA A 39 0.16 -0.72 9.21
C ALA A 39 1.62 -0.61 9.67
N LEU A 40 2.22 0.57 9.54
CA LEU A 40 3.58 0.85 9.99
C LEU A 40 3.71 0.70 11.52
N GLU A 41 2.76 1.23 12.31
CA GLU A 41 2.73 1.09 13.77
C GLU A 41 2.67 -0.38 14.22
N LYS A 42 1.97 -1.24 13.47
CA LYS A 42 1.94 -2.70 13.73
C LYS A 42 3.16 -3.46 13.18
N GLY A 43 4.10 -2.75 12.56
CA GLY A 43 5.35 -3.29 12.03
C GLY A 43 5.21 -3.94 10.64
N ILE A 44 4.20 -3.58 9.85
CA ILE A 44 4.15 -3.96 8.44
C ILE A 44 5.19 -3.12 7.69
N ASN A 45 6.03 -3.77 6.90
CA ASN A 45 7.03 -3.11 6.04
C ASN A 45 6.89 -3.52 4.56
N PHE A 46 5.81 -4.22 4.22
CA PHE A 46 5.52 -4.67 2.87
C PHE A 46 4.16 -4.09 2.42
N PHE A 47 4.21 -3.25 1.40
CA PHE A 47 3.07 -2.55 0.81
C PHE A 47 3.03 -2.92 -0.67
N ASP A 48 1.86 -3.29 -1.15
CA ASP A 48 1.63 -3.71 -2.54
C ASP A 48 0.79 -2.66 -3.28
N THR A 49 1.24 -2.30 -4.49
CA THR A 49 0.61 -1.30 -5.35
C THR A 49 0.84 -1.61 -6.83
N ALA A 50 0.16 -0.88 -7.72
CA ALA A 50 0.31 -1.00 -9.17
C ALA A 50 -0.08 0.30 -9.87
N GLU A 51 0.51 0.57 -11.04
CA GLU A 51 0.20 1.75 -11.88
C GLU A 51 -1.29 1.86 -12.23
N MET A 52 -1.98 0.72 -12.35
CA MET A 52 -3.40 0.66 -12.73
C MET A 52 -4.37 0.89 -11.56
N TYR A 53 -3.87 0.91 -10.32
CA TYR A 53 -4.71 1.17 -9.15
C TYR A 53 -5.09 2.66 -9.09
N SER A 54 -6.32 2.99 -8.72
CA SER A 54 -7.28 2.19 -7.94
C SER A 54 -8.31 1.36 -8.72
N ILE A 55 -8.96 0.39 -8.06
CA ILE A 55 -10.01 -0.50 -8.60
C ILE A 55 -11.41 -0.12 -8.07
N PRO A 56 -12.48 -0.13 -8.89
CA PRO A 56 -12.49 -0.35 -10.34
C PRO A 56 -11.68 0.69 -11.10
N SER A 57 -10.88 0.24 -12.08
CA SER A 57 -10.04 1.10 -12.90
C SER A 57 -10.89 1.98 -13.80
N ARG A 58 -10.62 3.29 -13.78
CA ARG A 58 -11.23 4.31 -14.63
C ARG A 58 -10.19 5.38 -14.96
N MET A 59 -10.39 6.10 -16.06
CA MET A 59 -9.42 7.09 -16.54
C MET A 59 -9.11 8.17 -15.49
N GLU A 60 -10.12 8.57 -14.71
CA GLU A 60 -10.03 9.65 -13.73
C GLU A 60 -9.21 9.28 -12.49
N THR A 61 -9.09 7.99 -12.16
CA THR A 61 -8.38 7.50 -10.97
C THR A 61 -7.22 6.57 -11.29
N TYR A 62 -6.78 6.56 -12.54
CA TYR A 62 -5.57 5.84 -12.94
C TYR A 62 -4.34 6.45 -12.24
N GLY A 63 -3.53 5.59 -11.61
CA GLY A 63 -2.38 5.97 -10.81
C GLY A 63 -2.70 6.71 -9.50
N SER A 64 -3.97 6.76 -9.07
CA SER A 64 -4.35 7.46 -7.84
C SER A 64 -3.67 6.85 -6.61
N THR A 65 -3.54 5.53 -6.55
CA THR A 65 -2.94 4.84 -5.41
C THR A 65 -1.48 5.23 -5.22
N GLU A 66 -0.66 5.20 -6.29
CA GLU A 66 0.76 5.57 -6.19
C GLU A 66 0.95 7.06 -5.86
N LYS A 67 0.07 7.95 -6.36
CA LYS A 67 0.06 9.37 -5.97
C LYS A 67 -0.22 9.56 -4.48
N ILE A 68 -1.21 8.86 -3.95
CA ILE A 68 -1.57 8.90 -2.52
C ILE A 68 -0.47 8.33 -1.63
N ILE A 69 0.18 7.24 -2.07
CA ILE A 69 1.37 6.71 -1.37
C ILE A 69 2.50 7.75 -1.40
N GLY A 70 2.69 8.43 -2.53
CA GLY A 70 3.71 9.46 -2.70
C GLY A 70 3.54 10.70 -1.81
N THR A 71 2.30 11.07 -1.44
CA THR A 71 2.05 12.19 -0.51
C THR A 71 2.17 11.79 0.95
N TRP A 72 2.23 10.49 1.26
CA TRP A 72 2.49 9.98 2.61
C TRP A 72 3.99 9.89 2.95
N PHE A 73 4.83 9.63 1.94
CA PHE A 73 6.30 9.55 2.08
C PHE A 73 6.94 10.91 2.41
#